data_AF-A0A1G0H3D7-F1
#
_entry.id   AF-A0A1G0H3D7-F1
#
_cell.length_a   1.000
_cell.length_b   1.000
_cell.length_c   1.000
_cell.angle_alpha   90.00
_cell.angle_beta   90.00
_cell.angle_gamma   90.00
#
_symmetry.space_group_name_H-M   'P 1'
#
loop_
_entity.id
_entity.type
_entity.pdbx_description
1 polymer ?
#
loop_
_entity_poly.entity_id
_entity_poly.type
_entity_poly.pdbx_seq_one_letter_code
_entity_poly.pdbx_strand_id
1 'polypeptide(L)'
;MLECGKVRVQFIAKSNIQIVPVQSLSTLKSILTISTPEATAMDLLCYPMHCGGLNRIVTVLDELREHIRANELRVLAENQIEIAWKQRLGFLLDKLGSPHLADILAMHLMKQNRVDYIQLMPGLQDKNKSIKNKKWKIIENTDFESDL
;
A
#
# COMPACT_ATOMS: atom_id res chain seq x y z
N MET A 1 -3.74 -23.74 3.36
CA MET A 1 -2.50 -23.52 4.14
C MET A 1 -1.57 -24.67 3.80
N LEU A 2 -0.36 -24.38 3.32
CA LEU A 2 0.67 -25.40 3.09
C LEU A 2 1.62 -25.42 4.28
N GLU A 3 1.94 -26.61 4.78
CA GLU A 3 2.91 -26.79 5.85
C GLU A 3 4.06 -27.66 5.34
N CYS A 4 5.30 -27.16 5.47
CA CYS A 4 6.52 -27.89 5.17
C CYS A 4 7.47 -27.79 6.37
N GLY A 5 7.45 -28.83 7.22
CA GLY A 5 8.20 -28.83 8.48
C GLY A 5 7.77 -27.69 9.39
N LYS A 6 8.66 -26.72 9.63
CA LYS A 6 8.39 -25.52 10.46
C LYS A 6 7.82 -24.34 9.67
N VAL A 7 7.77 -24.44 8.34
CA VAL A 7 7.30 -23.36 7.46
C VAL A 7 5.81 -23.53 7.21
N ARG A 8 5.04 -22.46 7.49
CA ARG A 8 3.62 -22.38 7.18
C ARG A 8 3.38 -21.30 6.14
N VAL A 9 2.70 -21.65 5.06
CA VAL A 9 2.32 -20.73 3.97
C VAL A 9 0.81 -20.59 3.97
N GLN A 10 0.35 -19.36 4.21
CA GLN A 10 -1.04 -18.97 4.06
C GLN A 10 -1.21 -18.24 2.73
N PHE A 11 -2.18 -18.69 1.92
CA PHE A 11 -2.55 -18.00 0.69
C PHE A 11 -3.67 -17.03 0.98
N ILE A 12 -3.52 -15.80 0.53
CA ILE A 12 -4.54 -14.76 0.56
C ILE A 12 -5.00 -14.56 -0.88
N ALA A 13 -6.26 -14.88 -1.16
CA ALA A 13 -6.84 -14.76 -2.48
C ALA A 13 -7.83 -13.59 -2.52
N LYS A 14 -7.72 -12.74 -3.54
CA LYS A 14 -8.67 -11.66 -3.81
C LYS A 14 -9.68 -12.14 -4.85
N SER A 15 -10.97 -12.06 -4.54
CA SER A 15 -12.05 -12.52 -5.43
C SER A 15 -12.09 -11.76 -6.77
N ASN A 16 -11.57 -10.52 -6.80
CA ASN A 16 -11.54 -9.65 -7.99
C ASN A 16 -10.13 -9.54 -8.60
N ILE A 17 -9.42 -10.66 -8.75
CA ILE A 17 -8.05 -10.69 -9.28
C ILE A 17 -7.96 -10.14 -10.71
N GLN A 18 -9.04 -10.23 -11.51
CA GLN A 18 -9.07 -9.76 -12.90
C GLN A 18 -8.90 -8.24 -13.06
N ILE A 19 -9.10 -7.46 -12.00
CA ILE A 19 -9.06 -5.98 -12.01
C ILE A 19 -7.72 -5.47 -11.43
N VAL A 20 -6.86 -6.37 -10.94
CA VAL A 20 -5.54 -5.99 -10.42
C VAL A 20 -4.57 -5.94 -11.61
N PRO A 21 -3.88 -4.81 -11.85
CA PRO A 21 -2.98 -4.69 -12.98
C PRO A 21 -1.78 -5.64 -12.82
N VAL A 22 -1.37 -6.23 -13.94
CA VAL A 22 -0.24 -7.15 -14.05
C VAL A 22 0.75 -6.69 -15.11
N GLN A 23 2.00 -7.08 -14.95
CA GLN A 23 3.07 -6.89 -15.93
C GLN A 23 3.75 -8.23 -16.26
N SER A 24 4.36 -8.30 -17.43
CA SER A 24 5.17 -9.44 -17.84
C SER A 24 6.62 -9.26 -17.43
N LEU A 25 7.15 -10.20 -16.64
CA LEU A 25 8.56 -10.30 -16.31
C LEU A 25 9.19 -11.40 -17.16
N SER A 26 10.05 -11.00 -18.10
CA SER A 26 10.84 -11.95 -18.89
C SER A 26 12.08 -12.37 -18.10
N THR A 27 12.23 -13.67 -17.89
CA THR A 27 13.46 -14.27 -17.37
C THR A 27 14.17 -15.00 -18.50
N LEU A 28 15.42 -15.42 -18.29
CA LEU A 28 16.18 -16.21 -19.27
C LEU A 28 15.46 -17.49 -19.72
N LYS A 29 14.49 -17.99 -18.94
CA LYS A 29 13.86 -19.30 -19.16
C LYS A 29 12.35 -19.23 -19.40
N SER A 30 11.67 -18.13 -19.05
CA SER A 30 10.22 -18.01 -19.16
C SER A 30 9.73 -16.57 -19.04
N ILE A 31 8.49 -16.33 -19.50
CA ILE A 31 7.73 -15.11 -19.22
C ILE A 31 6.78 -15.40 -18.06
N LEU A 32 6.88 -14.60 -17.00
CA LEU A 32 6.01 -14.68 -15.83
C LEU A 32 5.06 -13.48 -15.83
N THR A 33 3.80 -13.70 -15.45
CA THR A 33 2.84 -12.62 -15.18
C THR A 33 2.85 -12.32 -13.69
N ILE A 34 3.23 -11.11 -13.32
CA ILE A 34 3.34 -10.65 -11.92
C ILE A 34 2.53 -9.37 -11.71
N SER A 35 2.17 -9.04 -10.47
CA SER A 35 1.54 -7.75 -10.15
C SER A 35 2.44 -6.59 -10.55
N THR A 36 1.84 -5.45 -10.94
CA THR A 36 2.60 -4.21 -11.11
C THR A 36 3.04 -3.65 -9.74
N PRO A 37 4.08 -2.79 -9.69
CA PRO A 37 4.52 -2.16 -8.45
C PRO A 37 3.40 -1.43 -7.70
N GLU A 38 2.48 -0.78 -8.41
CA GLU A 38 1.34 -0.05 -7.83
C GLU A 38 0.33 -0.99 -7.19
N ALA A 39 0.03 -2.11 -7.87
CA ALA A 39 -0.82 -3.15 -7.32
C ALA A 39 -0.20 -3.76 -6.06
N THR A 40 1.10 -4.05 -6.10
CA THR A 40 1.83 -4.56 -4.92
C THR A 40 1.80 -3.55 -3.77
N ALA A 41 2.03 -2.26 -4.04
CA ALA A 41 1.96 -1.20 -3.02
C ALA A 41 0.57 -1.09 -2.39
N MET A 42 -0.49 -1.20 -3.19
CA MET A 42 -1.87 -1.27 -2.70
C MET A 42 -2.08 -2.50 -1.81
N ASP A 43 -1.67 -3.69 -2.27
CA ASP A 43 -1.90 -4.95 -1.56
C ASP A 43 -1.21 -4.97 -0.19
N LEU A 44 0.01 -4.41 -0.08
CA LEU A 44 0.72 -4.25 1.20
C LEU A 44 -0.12 -3.46 2.23
N LEU A 45 -0.95 -2.51 1.79
CA LEU A 45 -1.73 -1.61 2.63
C LEU A 45 -3.18 -2.05 2.85
N CYS A 46 -3.70 -2.89 1.95
CA CYS A 46 -4.96 -3.60 2.15
C CYS A 46 -4.81 -4.72 3.19
N TYR A 47 -3.63 -5.37 3.26
CA TYR A 47 -3.38 -6.52 4.13
C TYR A 47 -2.21 -6.36 5.11
N PRO A 48 -2.10 -5.24 5.85
CA PRO A 48 -0.88 -4.91 6.57
C PRO A 48 -0.57 -5.89 7.72
N MET A 49 -1.60 -6.55 8.29
CA MET A 49 -1.45 -7.60 9.30
C MET A 49 -0.75 -8.87 8.78
N HIS A 50 -0.73 -9.07 7.47
CA HIS A 50 -0.08 -10.22 6.82
C HIS A 50 1.33 -9.91 6.32
N CYS A 51 1.77 -8.65 6.40
CA CYS A 51 3.04 -8.17 5.85
C CYS A 51 4.17 -8.05 6.90
N GLY A 52 3.96 -8.55 8.12
CA GLY A 52 4.97 -8.45 9.19
C GLY A 52 5.04 -7.07 9.86
N GLY A 53 4.01 -6.25 9.72
CA GLY A 53 3.89 -4.94 10.37
C GLY A 53 4.36 -3.76 9.52
N LEU A 54 4.19 -2.55 10.05
CA LEU A 54 4.39 -1.31 9.30
C LEU A 54 5.85 -1.09 8.86
N ASN A 55 6.85 -1.37 9.72
CA ASN A 55 8.27 -1.18 9.37
C ASN A 55 8.66 -1.94 8.09
N ARG A 56 8.20 -3.19 7.96
CA ARG A 56 8.50 -4.01 6.77
C ARG A 56 7.78 -3.50 5.53
N ILE A 57 6.54 -3.04 5.67
CA ILE A 57 5.80 -2.40 4.58
C ILE A 57 6.54 -1.15 4.11
N VAL A 58 7.01 -0.31 5.04
CA VAL A 58 7.73 0.92 4.74
C VAL A 58 9.05 0.62 4.03
N THR A 59 9.82 -0.36 4.51
CA THR A 59 11.09 -0.78 3.87
C THR A 59 10.86 -1.22 2.43
N VAL A 60 9.89 -2.12 2.21
CA VAL A 60 9.57 -2.59 0.85
C VAL A 60 9.04 -1.45 -0.02
N LEU A 61 8.23 -0.55 0.56
CA LEU A 61 7.68 0.60 -0.17
C LEU A 61 8.77 1.61 -0.55
N ASP A 62 9.82 1.77 0.27
CA ASP A 62 10.96 2.66 0.01
C ASP A 62 11.71 2.24 -1.26
N GLU A 63 11.92 0.94 -1.44
CA GLU A 63 12.48 0.37 -2.67
C GLU A 63 11.47 0.44 -3.84
N LEU A 64 10.20 0.08 -3.57
CA LEU A 64 9.18 -0.06 -4.60
C LEU A 64 8.79 1.28 -5.24
N ARG A 65 8.88 2.39 -4.50
CA ARG A 65 8.48 3.73 -4.98
C ARG A 65 9.24 4.15 -6.24
N GLU A 66 10.48 3.70 -6.42
CA GLU A 66 11.31 4.03 -7.59
C GLU A 66 10.80 3.36 -8.87
N HIS A 67 10.03 2.29 -8.72
CA HIS A 67 9.45 1.53 -9.83
C HIS A 67 7.98 1.88 -10.11
N ILE A 68 7.33 2.64 -9.22
CA ILE A 68 5.95 3.09 -9.40
C ILE A 68 5.88 4.10 -10.56
N ARG A 69 4.99 3.83 -11.51
CA ARG A 69 4.67 4.69 -12.63
C ARG A 69 3.47 5.56 -12.29
N ALA A 70 3.66 6.88 -12.34
CA ALA A 70 2.62 7.86 -12.03
C ALA A 70 1.29 7.64 -12.79
N ASN A 71 1.35 7.33 -14.08
CA ASN A 71 0.14 7.09 -14.89
C ASN A 71 -0.58 5.81 -14.44
N GLU A 72 0.16 4.73 -14.21
CA GLU A 72 -0.41 3.46 -13.73
C GLU A 72 -1.02 3.61 -12.34
N LEU A 73 -0.37 4.38 -11.45
CA LEU A 73 -0.91 4.68 -10.12
C LEU A 73 -2.22 5.46 -10.21
N ARG A 74 -2.31 6.42 -11.13
CA ARG A 74 -3.54 7.18 -11.39
C ARG A 74 -4.67 6.26 -11.86
N VAL A 75 -4.39 5.42 -12.86
CA VAL A 75 -5.36 4.46 -13.41
C VAL A 75 -5.81 3.47 -12.32
N LEU A 76 -4.89 2.95 -11.51
CA LEU A 76 -5.23 2.08 -10.39
C LEU A 76 -6.13 2.79 -9.38
N ALA A 77 -5.80 4.04 -9.01
CA ALA A 77 -6.60 4.83 -8.08
C ALA A 77 -8.02 5.10 -8.62
N GLU A 78 -8.17 5.30 -9.93
CA GLU A 78 -9.48 5.49 -10.57
C GLU A 78 -10.31 4.21 -10.62
N ASN A 79 -9.68 3.06 -10.82
CA ASN A 79 -10.36 1.76 -10.95
C ASN A 79 -10.69 1.07 -9.62
N GLN A 80 -9.96 1.38 -8.54
CA GLN A 80 -10.18 0.75 -7.23
C GLN A 80 -11.00 1.64 -6.32
N ILE A 81 -12.12 1.12 -5.81
CA ILE A 81 -13.09 1.91 -5.01
C ILE A 81 -12.58 2.20 -3.59
N GLU A 82 -11.79 1.29 -3.02
CA GLU A 82 -11.32 1.37 -1.65
C GLU A 82 -10.49 2.65 -1.40
N ILE A 83 -10.93 3.47 -0.44
CA ILE A 83 -10.30 4.77 -0.12
C ILE A 83 -9.13 4.58 0.86
N ALA A 84 -9.21 3.57 1.73
CA ALA A 84 -8.28 3.44 2.85
C ALA A 84 -6.82 3.21 2.42
N TRP A 85 -6.58 2.38 1.39
CA TRP A 85 -5.23 2.17 0.89
C TRP A 85 -4.66 3.43 0.24
N LYS A 86 -5.48 4.24 -0.44
CA LYS A 86 -5.07 5.51 -1.05
C LYS A 86 -4.60 6.51 -0.01
N GLN A 87 -5.35 6.60 1.10
CA GLN A 87 -4.96 7.44 2.25
C GLN A 87 -3.62 6.98 2.83
N ARG A 88 -3.50 5.67 3.15
CA ARG A 88 -2.27 5.12 3.75
C ARG A 88 -1.07 5.27 2.82
N LEU A 89 -1.23 4.94 1.54
CA LEU A 89 -0.16 4.99 0.56
C LEU A 89 0.32 6.43 0.35
N GLY A 90 -0.60 7.37 0.18
CA GLY A 90 -0.25 8.78 -0.01
C GLY A 90 0.48 9.37 1.19
N PHE A 91 0.04 9.05 2.41
CA PHE A 91 0.75 9.45 3.62
C PHE A 91 2.17 8.89 3.69
N LEU A 92 2.34 7.59 3.40
CA LEU A 92 3.65 6.96 3.42
C LEU A 92 4.56 7.50 2.31
N LEU A 93 4.06 7.70 1.10
CA LEU A 93 4.82 8.29 0.00
C LEU A 93 5.27 9.73 0.30
N ASP A 94 4.44 10.54 0.95
CA ASP A 94 4.83 11.87 1.44
C ASP A 94 5.99 11.78 2.45
N LYS A 95 5.90 10.86 3.41
CA LYS A 95 6.94 10.64 4.43
C LYS A 95 8.24 10.11 3.82
N LEU A 96 8.11 9.26 2.81
CA LEU A 96 9.20 8.69 2.01
C LEU A 96 9.67 9.65 0.89
N GLY A 97 9.42 10.95 0.98
CA GLY A 97 10.01 11.92 0.04
C GLY A 97 9.59 11.76 -1.44
N SER A 98 8.44 11.13 -1.71
CA SER A 98 7.87 10.95 -3.06
C SER A 98 6.56 11.73 -3.24
N PRO A 99 6.54 13.06 -3.03
CA PRO A 99 5.32 13.86 -3.08
C PRO A 99 4.65 13.82 -4.47
N HIS A 100 5.41 13.64 -5.55
CA HIS A 100 4.86 13.54 -6.90
C HIS A 100 3.91 12.34 -7.08
N LEU A 101 4.16 11.21 -6.42
CA LEU A 101 3.26 10.07 -6.41
C LEU A 101 2.13 10.27 -5.41
N ALA A 102 2.43 10.84 -4.25
CA ALA A 102 1.45 11.15 -3.23
C ALA A 102 0.37 12.10 -3.79
N ASP A 103 0.75 13.15 -4.49
CA ASP A 103 -0.17 14.15 -5.04
C ASP A 103 -1.19 13.54 -6.03
N ILE A 104 -0.84 12.46 -6.73
CA ILE A 104 -1.78 11.71 -7.58
C ILE A 104 -2.94 11.16 -6.74
N LEU A 105 -2.62 10.57 -5.58
CA LEU A 105 -3.60 10.04 -4.65
C LEU A 105 -4.37 11.17 -3.96
N ALA A 106 -3.70 12.27 -3.60
CA ALA A 106 -4.36 13.44 -3.01
C ALA A 106 -5.40 14.04 -3.97
N MET A 107 -5.05 14.23 -5.25
CA MET A 107 -5.97 14.71 -6.28
C MET A 107 -7.17 13.78 -6.44
N HIS A 108 -6.96 12.46 -6.38
CA HIS A 108 -8.06 11.51 -6.46
C HIS A 108 -8.96 11.56 -5.21
N LEU A 109 -8.39 11.70 -4.00
CA LEU A 109 -9.15 11.82 -2.76
C LEU A 109 -9.96 13.11 -2.66
N MET A 110 -9.47 14.22 -3.23
CA MET A 110 -10.21 15.49 -3.28
C MET A 110 -11.51 15.40 -4.11
N LYS A 111 -11.59 14.47 -5.06
CA LYS A 111 -12.81 14.22 -5.86
C LYS A 111 -13.88 13.44 -5.09
N GLN A 112 -13.56 12.90 -3.91
CA GLN A 112 -14.48 12.08 -3.13
C GLN A 112 -15.37 12.95 -2.24
N ASN A 113 -16.68 12.68 -2.23
CA ASN A 113 -17.64 13.46 -1.43
C ASN A 113 -17.34 13.41 0.08
N ARG A 114 -16.79 12.28 0.55
CA ARG A 114 -16.43 12.09 1.95
C ARG A 114 -15.21 11.17 2.08
N VAL A 115 -14.27 11.61 2.90
CA VAL A 115 -13.11 10.82 3.34
C VAL A 115 -13.08 10.92 4.86
N ASP A 116 -13.11 9.80 5.56
CA ASP A 116 -13.08 9.76 7.02
C ASP A 116 -11.66 9.56 7.55
N TYR A 117 -11.46 9.83 8.85
CA TYR A 117 -10.19 9.53 9.49
C TYR A 117 -10.02 8.03 9.66
N ILE A 118 -8.88 7.49 9.22
CA ILE A 118 -8.53 6.08 9.39
C ILE A 118 -7.23 5.93 10.18
N GLN A 119 -7.03 4.78 10.79
CA GLN A 119 -5.75 4.41 11.39
C GLN A 119 -4.72 4.05 10.31
N LEU A 120 -3.47 4.49 10.51
CA LEU A 120 -2.35 4.10 9.67
C LEU A 120 -2.18 2.58 9.69
N MET A 121 -2.12 1.98 10.89
CA MET A 121 -2.07 0.54 11.08
C MET A 121 -3.35 0.04 11.78
N PRO A 122 -4.26 -0.66 11.09
CA PRO A 122 -5.48 -1.15 11.72
C PRO A 122 -5.17 -2.20 12.80
N GLY A 123 -5.92 -2.16 13.91
CA GLY A 123 -5.81 -3.15 15.00
C GLY A 123 -4.81 -2.81 16.11
N LEU A 124 -3.95 -1.80 15.91
CA LEU A 124 -3.13 -1.25 16.98
C LEU A 124 -3.86 -0.07 17.64
N GLN A 125 -4.18 -0.20 18.93
CA GLN A 125 -4.68 0.91 19.73
C GLN A 125 -3.58 1.40 20.67
N ASP A 126 -2.76 2.34 20.21
CA ASP A 126 -1.99 3.17 21.13
C ASP A 126 -2.82 4.42 21.47
N LYS A 127 -3.40 4.42 22.68
CA LYS A 127 -4.24 5.52 23.18
C LYS A 127 -3.43 6.79 23.45
N ASN A 128 -2.11 6.68 23.58
CA ASN A 128 -1.23 7.78 24.00
C ASN A 128 -0.50 8.46 22.82
N LYS A 129 -0.48 7.85 21.63
CA LYS A 129 0.19 8.37 20.43
C LYS A 129 -0.77 8.40 19.25
N SER A 130 -1.67 9.38 19.22
CA SER A 130 -2.60 9.55 18.10
C SER A 130 -2.48 10.96 17.52
N ILE A 131 -1.41 11.18 16.75
CA ILE A 131 -1.27 12.41 15.96
C ILE A 131 -2.20 12.29 14.75
N LYS A 132 -2.96 13.35 14.46
CA LYS A 132 -3.89 13.38 13.32
C LYS A 132 -3.27 14.14 12.16
N ASN A 133 -2.98 13.44 11.07
CA ASN A 133 -2.62 14.05 9.80
C ASN A 133 -3.89 14.50 9.05
N LYS A 134 -4.09 15.82 8.94
CA LYS A 134 -5.27 16.40 8.28
C LYS A 134 -5.26 16.21 6.76
N LYS A 135 -4.09 16.26 6.11
CA LYS A 135 -3.94 16.13 4.65
C LYS A 135 -4.50 14.78 4.18
N TRP A 136 -4.10 13.71 4.86
CA TRP A 136 -4.47 12.35 4.50
C TRP A 136 -5.65 11.78 5.28
N LYS A 137 -6.14 12.54 6.27
CA LYS A 137 -7.11 12.07 7.28
C LYS A 137 -6.66 10.74 7.89
N ILE A 138 -5.42 10.73 8.39
CA ILE A 138 -4.83 9.57 9.06
C ILE A 138 -4.61 9.86 10.52
N ILE A 139 -4.89 8.86 11.36
CA ILE A 139 -4.46 8.79 12.75
C ILE A 139 -3.17 7.98 12.75
N GLU A 140 -2.05 8.66 12.99
CA GLU A 140 -0.73 8.08 13.16
C GLU A 140 -0.71 7.38 14.53
N ASN A 141 -1.16 6.11 14.54
CA ASN A 141 -1.35 5.28 15.73
C ASN A 141 -0.18 4.33 16.00
N THR A 142 0.89 4.43 15.21
CA THR A 142 2.15 3.71 15.36
C THR A 142 3.25 4.56 14.73
N ASP A 143 4.43 4.51 15.32
CA ASP A 143 5.64 5.02 14.68
C ASP A 143 6.22 3.93 13.77
N PHE A 144 7.08 4.32 12.84
CA PHE A 144 7.91 3.40 12.07
C PHE A 144 9.31 4.01 11.94
N GLU A 145 10.33 3.16 12.08
CA GLU A 145 11.71 3.54 11.79
C GLU A 145 11.92 3.30 10.30
N SER A 146 12.24 4.38 9.57
CA SER A 146 12.89 4.25 8.28
C SER A 146 14.37 4.18 8.59
N ASP A 147 14.99 3.00 8.45
CA ASP A 147 16.42 2.76 8.73
C ASP A 147 17.36 3.42 7.69
N LEU A 148 17.00 4.60 7.17
CA LEU A 148 17.76 5.33 6.14
C LEU A 148 17.78 6.84 6.43
#